data_AF-A0A1Q4H601-F1
#
_entry.id   AF-A0A1Q4H601-F1
#
_cell.length_a   1.000
_cell.length_b   1.000
_cell.length_c   1.000
_cell.angle_alpha   90.00
_cell.angle_beta   90.00
_cell.angle_gamma   90.00
#
_symmetry.space_group_name_H-M   'P 1'
#
loop_
_entity.id
_entity.type
_entity.pdbx_description
1 polymer ?
#
loop_
_entity_poly.entity_id
_entity_poly.type
_entity_poly.pdbx_seq_one_letter_code
_entity_poly.pdbx_strand_id
1 'polypeptide(L)'
;MYALFRDRKSAYIVSVCGNPEQEDLVSMRAPDHPPVIILGRQAELIDAFVAAFDQDGVVALHGDTAVEQADDAADSIVLILDETRADSMFSGHRLAASKRRARLHQNDVCDSTVAVALRTGPRRLLVVCDARHLSFGQRVRVVSWIRQLLHRVGYECAINGLQNLVTRYALIDHADEVPRTAARAVEWHRGHPADGPVPQVPLSPCGP
;
A
#
# COMPACT_ATOMS: atom_id res chain seq x y z
N MET A 1 -17.67 3.43 -32.56
CA MET A 1 -18.48 2.21 -32.72
C MET A 1 -17.89 1.16 -31.79
N TYR A 2 -18.47 1.00 -30.60
CA TYR A 2 -17.96 0.13 -29.54
C TYR A 2 -18.72 -1.19 -29.52
N ALA A 3 -17.98 -2.30 -29.56
CA ALA A 3 -18.39 -3.67 -29.26
C ALA A 3 -17.07 -4.43 -29.03
N LEU A 4 -16.86 -5.31 -28.06
CA LEU A 4 -17.78 -6.16 -27.32
C LEU A 4 -17.16 -6.52 -25.96
N PHE A 5 -18.03 -6.54 -24.95
CA PHE A 5 -17.92 -7.28 -23.70
C PHE A 5 -17.22 -8.63 -23.91
N ARG A 6 -16.14 -8.91 -23.18
CA ARG A 6 -15.55 -10.24 -23.10
C ARG A 6 -15.73 -10.77 -21.68
N ASP A 7 -16.87 -11.42 -21.49
CA ASP A 7 -17.06 -12.42 -20.46
C ASP A 7 -16.03 -13.55 -20.71
N ARG A 8 -15.17 -13.78 -19.73
CA ARG A 8 -14.33 -14.98 -19.66
C ARG A 8 -14.27 -15.44 -18.21
N LYS A 9 -15.15 -16.39 -17.89
CA LYS A 9 -14.84 -17.45 -16.93
C LYS A 9 -13.51 -18.10 -17.35
N SER A 10 -12.41 -17.78 -16.68
CA SER A 10 -11.19 -18.57 -16.78
C SER A 10 -11.30 -19.78 -15.86
N ALA A 11 -11.82 -20.87 -16.43
CA ALA A 11 -11.45 -22.20 -15.99
C ALA A 11 -10.00 -22.43 -16.48
N TYR A 12 -9.05 -22.58 -15.55
CA TYR A 12 -7.69 -22.95 -15.91
C TYR A 12 -7.61 -24.47 -16.04
N ILE A 13 -7.57 -24.96 -17.28
CA ILE A 13 -7.14 -26.33 -17.61
C ILE A 13 -5.63 -26.27 -17.79
N VAL A 14 -4.88 -26.89 -16.86
CA VAL A 14 -3.44 -27.11 -17.01
C VAL A 14 -3.24 -28.40 -17.82
N SER A 15 -2.70 -28.27 -19.03
CA SER A 15 -2.27 -29.40 -19.86
C SER A 15 -0.85 -29.79 -19.44
N VAL A 16 -0.71 -30.91 -18.73
CA VAL A 16 0.59 -31.53 -18.41
C VAL A 16 0.78 -32.74 -19.33
N CYS A 17 1.67 -32.63 -20.31
CA CYS A 17 2.23 -33.79 -20.99
C CYS A 17 3.36 -34.36 -20.12
N GLY A 18 3.14 -35.50 -19.47
CA GLY A 18 4.23 -36.28 -18.87
C GLY A 18 3.86 -37.12 -17.65
N ASN A 19 3.50 -38.38 -17.93
CA ASN A 19 3.40 -39.57 -17.07
C ASN A 19 2.48 -39.61 -15.83
N PRO A 20 1.67 -40.69 -15.68
CA PRO A 20 0.72 -40.86 -14.58
C PRO A 20 1.40 -41.60 -13.43
N GLU A 21 1.21 -41.11 -12.21
CA GLU A 21 1.32 -41.82 -10.91
C GLU A 21 1.92 -40.88 -9.85
N GLN A 22 1.14 -39.89 -9.42
CA GLN A 22 1.07 -39.40 -8.03
C GLN A 22 0.21 -38.14 -8.02
N GLU A 23 -1.10 -38.36 -7.87
CA GLU A 23 -2.09 -37.33 -7.58
C GLU A 23 -1.92 -36.82 -6.14
N ASP A 24 -0.95 -35.94 -5.91
CA ASP A 24 -1.03 -34.98 -4.82
C ASP A 24 -1.66 -33.69 -5.37
N LEU A 25 -2.98 -33.77 -5.55
CA LEU A 25 -3.85 -32.60 -5.70
C LEU A 25 -3.79 -31.78 -4.41
N VAL A 26 -2.77 -30.94 -4.28
CA VAL A 26 -2.83 -29.79 -3.39
C VAL A 26 -3.93 -28.88 -3.94
N SER A 27 -5.14 -29.11 -3.44
CA SER A 27 -6.26 -28.19 -3.57
C SER A 27 -5.83 -26.89 -2.89
N MET A 28 -5.17 -26.01 -3.66
CA MET A 28 -4.99 -24.62 -3.25
C MET A 28 -6.39 -24.02 -3.23
N ARG A 29 -7.02 -24.03 -2.04
CA ARG A 29 -8.14 -23.15 -1.75
C ARG A 29 -7.76 -21.77 -2.25
N ALA A 30 -8.59 -21.20 -3.12
CA ALA A 30 -8.51 -19.77 -3.39
C ALA A 30 -8.50 -19.09 -2.01
N PRO A 31 -7.55 -18.18 -1.74
CA PRO A 31 -7.46 -17.56 -0.43
C PRO A 31 -8.81 -16.91 -0.12
N ASP A 32 -9.32 -17.14 1.09
CA ASP A 32 -10.63 -16.64 1.52
C ASP A 32 -10.69 -15.09 1.41
N HIS A 33 -9.52 -14.44 1.33
CA HIS A 33 -9.34 -13.03 1.08
C HIS A 33 -8.34 -12.77 -0.06
N PRO A 34 -8.59 -11.77 -0.92
CA PRO A 34 -7.65 -11.37 -1.96
C PRO A 34 -6.31 -10.91 -1.34
N PRO A 35 -5.17 -11.13 -2.01
CA PRO A 35 -3.87 -10.76 -1.48
C PRO A 35 -3.74 -9.25 -1.23
N VAL A 36 -2.87 -8.89 -0.29
CA VAL A 36 -2.41 -7.52 -0.06
C VAL A 36 -0.99 -7.37 -0.56
N ILE A 37 -0.70 -6.26 -1.25
CA ILE A 37 0.68 -5.92 -1.64
C ILE A 37 1.25 -4.94 -0.63
N ILE A 38 2.39 -5.29 -0.05
CA ILE A 38 3.13 -4.42 0.86
C ILE A 38 4.37 -3.87 0.13
N LEU A 39 4.36 -2.56 -0.11
CA LEU A 39 5.44 -1.83 -0.75
C LEU A 39 6.28 -1.13 0.31
N GLY A 40 7.60 -1.30 0.27
CA GLY A 40 8.50 -0.63 1.20
C GLY A 40 9.91 -1.18 1.10
N ARG A 41 10.83 -0.69 1.92
CA ARG A 41 12.12 -1.36 2.14
C ARG A 41 12.00 -2.31 3.32
N GLN A 42 12.67 -3.44 3.23
CA GLN A 42 12.69 -4.42 4.31
C GLN A 42 13.15 -3.76 5.61
N ALA A 43 12.27 -3.79 6.61
CA ALA A 43 12.41 -3.14 7.90
C ALA A 43 11.48 -3.87 8.89
N GLU A 44 11.73 -3.67 10.19
CA GLU A 44 10.88 -4.19 11.28
C GLU A 44 9.39 -3.92 11.04
N LEU A 45 9.06 -2.77 10.45
CA LEU A 45 7.69 -2.37 10.16
C LEU A 45 7.04 -3.22 9.06
N ILE A 46 7.79 -3.66 8.04
CA ILE A 46 7.26 -4.60 7.04
C ILE A 46 6.99 -5.95 7.70
N ASP A 47 7.94 -6.46 8.49
CA ASP A 47 7.83 -7.76 9.13
C ASP A 47 6.62 -7.80 10.07
N ALA A 48 6.37 -6.72 10.82
CA ALA A 48 5.20 -6.60 11.68
C ALA A 48 3.88 -6.61 10.89
N PHE A 49 3.82 -5.94 9.73
CA PHE A 49 2.64 -5.94 8.87
C PHE A 49 2.42 -7.30 8.23
N VAL A 50 3.47 -7.93 7.68
CA VAL A 50 3.41 -9.28 7.10
C VAL A 50 2.93 -10.28 8.16
N ALA A 51 3.49 -10.25 9.36
CA ALA A 51 3.08 -11.11 10.47
C ALA A 51 1.61 -10.89 10.86
N ALA A 52 1.13 -9.65 10.89
CA ALA A 52 -0.27 -9.35 11.19
C ALA A 52 -1.22 -9.89 10.11
N PHE A 53 -0.90 -9.71 8.83
CA PHE A 53 -1.72 -10.26 7.75
C PHE A 53 -1.71 -11.79 7.73
N ASP A 54 -0.55 -12.42 8.00
CA ASP A 54 -0.40 -13.88 8.06
C ASP A 54 -1.20 -14.50 9.22
N GLN A 55 -1.14 -13.89 10.42
CA GLN A 55 -1.94 -14.30 11.58
C GLN A 55 -3.45 -14.28 11.30
N ASP A 56 -3.87 -13.45 10.37
CA ASP A 56 -5.25 -13.25 9.96
C ASP A 56 -5.61 -14.00 8.66
N GLY A 57 -4.73 -14.86 8.16
CA GLY A 57 -4.96 -15.69 6.97
C GLY A 57 -5.02 -14.92 5.65
N VAL A 58 -4.48 -13.70 5.62
CA VAL A 58 -4.39 -12.87 4.41
C VAL A 58 -2.99 -13.02 3.81
N VAL A 59 -2.92 -13.35 2.52
CA VAL A 59 -1.65 -13.47 1.81
C VAL A 59 -1.04 -12.08 1.61
N ALA A 60 0.05 -11.79 2.33
CA ALA A 60 0.83 -10.57 2.18
C ALA A 60 2.01 -10.77 1.21
N LEU A 61 1.90 -10.14 0.03
CA LEU A 61 2.95 -10.14 -0.98
C LEU A 61 3.89 -8.96 -0.73
N HIS A 62 5.18 -9.24 -0.52
CA HIS A 62 6.21 -8.21 -0.33
C HIS A 62 7.49 -8.55 -1.11
N GLY A 63 8.32 -7.54 -1.39
CA GLY A 63 9.55 -7.70 -2.19
C GLY A 63 9.34 -7.47 -3.69
N ASP A 64 10.41 -7.68 -4.46
CA ASP A 64 10.48 -7.25 -5.86
C ASP A 64 9.49 -8.00 -6.78
N THR A 65 9.16 -9.24 -6.44
CA THR A 65 8.24 -10.10 -7.20
C THR A 65 6.78 -9.96 -6.76
N ALA A 66 6.49 -9.19 -5.70
CA ALA A 66 5.14 -9.12 -5.12
C ALA A 66 4.08 -8.72 -6.12
N VAL A 67 4.43 -7.82 -7.05
CA VAL A 67 3.48 -7.31 -8.03
C VAL A 67 3.28 -8.28 -9.20
N GLU A 68 4.27 -9.10 -9.53
CA GLU A 68 4.15 -10.15 -10.53
C GLU A 68 3.32 -11.32 -10.00
N GLN A 69 3.46 -11.63 -8.70
CA GLN A 69 2.69 -12.65 -8.01
C GLN A 69 1.23 -12.27 -7.79
N ALA A 70 0.93 -10.97 -7.78
CA ALA A 70 -0.42 -10.49 -7.54
C ALA A 70 -1.37 -10.65 -8.73
N ASP A 71 -0.87 -10.74 -9.97
CA ASP A 71 -1.62 -10.94 -11.24
C ASP A 71 -3.08 -10.39 -11.22
N ASP A 72 -3.23 -9.07 -11.05
CA ASP A 72 -4.51 -8.33 -10.94
C ASP A 72 -5.46 -8.70 -9.78
N ALA A 73 -5.06 -9.60 -8.88
CA ALA A 73 -5.88 -10.11 -7.79
C ALA A 73 -5.76 -9.31 -6.48
N ALA A 74 -4.83 -8.35 -6.38
CA ALA A 74 -4.61 -7.61 -5.15
C ALA A 74 -5.73 -6.60 -4.88
N ASP A 75 -6.42 -6.76 -3.75
CA ASP A 75 -7.53 -5.87 -3.38
C ASP A 75 -7.04 -4.62 -2.63
N SER A 76 -5.83 -4.66 -2.07
CA SER A 76 -5.26 -3.56 -1.31
C SER A 76 -3.75 -3.43 -1.49
N ILE A 77 -3.27 -2.19 -1.45
CA ILE A 77 -1.85 -1.84 -1.34
C ILE A 77 -1.60 -1.17 0.01
N VAL A 78 -0.56 -1.60 0.70
CA VAL A 78 0.02 -0.94 1.86
C VAL A 78 1.40 -0.42 1.50
N LEU A 79 1.57 0.90 1.45
CA LEU A 79 2.86 1.55 1.23
C LEU A 79 3.48 1.95 2.58
N ILE A 80 4.61 1.34 2.92
CA ILE A 80 5.38 1.61 4.13
C ILE A 80 6.53 2.57 3.81
N LEU A 81 6.52 3.71 4.51
CA LEU A 81 7.53 4.74 4.51
C LEU A 81 8.33 4.61 5.81
N ASP A 82 9.39 3.82 5.77
CA ASP A 82 10.30 3.62 6.89
C ASP A 82 11.08 4.90 7.27
N GLU A 83 11.59 4.94 8.51
CA GLU A 83 12.35 6.04 9.11
C GLU A 83 13.46 6.52 8.18
N THR A 84 14.23 5.61 7.60
CA THR A 84 15.37 5.96 6.73
C THR A 84 14.93 6.72 5.48
N ARG A 85 13.73 6.44 4.96
CA ARG A 85 13.13 7.16 3.82
C ARG A 85 12.51 8.47 4.26
N ALA A 86 11.78 8.48 5.37
CA ALA A 86 11.16 9.69 5.88
C ALA A 86 12.21 10.72 6.30
N ASP A 87 13.26 10.31 7.02
CA ASP A 87 14.35 11.21 7.37
C ASP A 87 15.06 11.69 6.11
N SER A 88 15.51 10.82 5.20
CA SER A 88 16.20 11.23 3.96
C SER A 88 15.38 12.21 3.08
N MET A 89 14.05 12.06 3.04
CA MET A 89 13.16 12.95 2.29
C MET A 89 12.92 14.29 2.97
N PHE A 90 12.99 14.36 4.32
CA PHE A 90 12.50 15.50 5.08
C PHE A 90 13.54 16.16 6.01
N SER A 91 14.71 15.54 6.25
CA SER A 91 15.78 16.02 7.15
C SER A 91 16.67 17.12 6.55
N GLY A 92 16.44 17.48 5.29
CA GLY A 92 16.62 18.84 4.81
C GLY A 92 17.94 19.49 5.19
N HIS A 93 19.08 18.91 4.80
CA HIS A 93 20.30 19.72 4.70
C HIS A 93 20.04 20.88 3.73
N ARG A 94 20.34 22.12 4.14
CA ARG A 94 19.90 23.38 3.48
C ARG A 94 20.41 23.57 2.05
N LEU A 95 21.18 22.63 1.50
CA LEU A 95 21.74 22.69 0.16
C LEU A 95 20.69 22.37 -0.90
N ALA A 96 20.65 23.16 -1.97
CA ALA A 96 19.71 22.98 -3.10
C ALA A 96 19.79 21.56 -3.72
N ALA A 97 20.98 20.98 -3.78
CA ALA A 97 21.19 19.61 -4.25
C ALA A 97 20.50 18.56 -3.36
N SER A 98 20.43 18.78 -2.04
CA SER A 98 19.70 17.89 -1.12
C SER A 98 18.19 17.98 -1.34
N LYS A 99 17.67 19.19 -1.56
CA LYS A 99 16.24 19.41 -1.86
C LYS A 99 15.83 18.77 -3.18
N ARG A 100 16.67 18.88 -4.22
CA ARG A 100 16.41 18.23 -5.52
C ARG A 100 16.35 16.71 -5.37
N ARG A 101 17.30 16.10 -4.66
CA ARG A 101 17.31 14.65 -4.40
C ARG A 101 16.08 14.19 -3.63
N ALA A 102 15.68 14.90 -2.59
CA ALA A 102 14.46 14.59 -1.83
C ALA A 102 13.21 14.62 -2.73
N ARG A 103 13.08 15.62 -3.60
CA ARG A 103 11.98 15.70 -4.58
C ARG A 103 12.00 14.56 -5.60
N LEU A 104 13.19 14.19 -6.09
CA LEU A 104 13.32 13.05 -6.99
C LEU A 104 12.83 11.77 -6.31
N HIS A 105 13.29 11.48 -5.08
CA HIS A 105 12.83 10.30 -4.34
C HIS A 105 11.33 10.32 -4.05
N GLN A 106 10.76 11.48 -3.74
CA GLN A 106 9.31 11.65 -3.57
C GLN A 106 8.54 11.33 -4.87
N ASN A 107 9.05 11.80 -6.01
CA ASN A 107 8.49 11.50 -7.31
C ASN A 107 8.64 10.02 -7.66
N ASP A 108 9.81 9.43 -7.42
CA ASP A 108 10.09 8.02 -7.68
C ASP A 108 9.12 7.11 -6.89
N VAL A 109 8.87 7.42 -5.61
CA VAL A 109 7.87 6.69 -4.80
C VAL A 109 6.47 6.88 -5.36
N CYS A 110 6.11 8.09 -5.78
CA CYS A 110 4.81 8.36 -6.37
C CYS A 110 4.61 7.58 -7.67
N ASP A 111 5.56 7.66 -8.60
CA ASP A 111 5.50 7.05 -9.91
C ASP A 111 5.50 5.52 -9.78
N SER A 112 6.30 4.96 -8.86
CA SER A 112 6.28 3.53 -8.55
C SER A 112 4.93 3.10 -7.97
N THR A 113 4.35 3.88 -7.06
CA THR A 113 3.05 3.55 -6.45
C THR A 113 1.93 3.60 -7.48
N VAL A 114 1.94 4.61 -8.37
CA VAL A 114 0.99 4.69 -9.50
C VAL A 114 1.15 3.48 -10.41
N ALA A 115 2.37 3.12 -10.79
CA ALA A 115 2.61 1.97 -11.67
C ALA A 115 2.09 0.66 -11.06
N VAL A 116 2.32 0.44 -9.76
CA VAL A 116 1.78 -0.75 -9.07
C VAL A 116 0.25 -0.70 -9.00
N ALA A 117 -0.33 0.44 -8.65
CA ALA A 117 -1.78 0.58 -8.57
C ALA A 117 -2.47 0.36 -9.93
N LEU A 118 -1.93 0.94 -11.01
CA LEU A 118 -2.46 0.74 -12.36
C LEU A 118 -2.31 -0.71 -12.83
N ARG A 119 -1.21 -1.37 -12.45
CA ARG A 119 -0.98 -2.77 -12.80
C ARG A 119 -1.85 -3.73 -12.01
N THR A 120 -2.22 -3.43 -10.76
CA THR A 120 -2.88 -4.41 -9.87
C THR A 120 -4.34 -4.11 -9.63
N GLY A 121 -4.82 -2.94 -10.01
CA GLY A 121 -6.24 -2.56 -9.88
C GLY A 121 -6.78 -2.56 -8.44
N PRO A 122 -6.03 -2.08 -7.43
CA PRO A 122 -6.46 -2.22 -6.04
C PRO A 122 -7.69 -1.36 -5.76
N ARG A 123 -8.54 -1.82 -4.84
CA ARG A 123 -9.67 -1.02 -4.34
C ARG A 123 -9.27 -0.09 -3.20
N ARG A 124 -8.14 -0.37 -2.56
CA ARG A 124 -7.70 0.33 -1.36
C ARG A 124 -6.19 0.61 -1.38
N LEU A 125 -5.79 1.83 -1.02
CA LEU A 125 -4.38 2.22 -0.78
C LEU A 125 -4.18 2.84 0.62
N LEU A 126 -3.32 2.23 1.44
CA LEU A 126 -2.94 2.73 2.76
C LEU A 126 -1.47 3.12 2.75
N VAL A 127 -1.17 4.33 3.21
CA VAL A 127 0.21 4.79 3.41
C VAL A 127 0.53 4.80 4.90
N VAL A 128 1.51 4.02 5.33
CA VAL A 128 1.97 3.97 6.72
C VAL A 128 3.34 4.63 6.78
N CYS A 129 3.49 5.63 7.63
CA CYS A 129 4.76 6.32 7.84
C CYS A 129 5.27 6.07 9.25
N ASP A 130 6.52 5.63 9.34
CA ASP A 130 7.27 5.67 10.59
C ASP A 130 7.66 7.12 10.89
N ALA A 131 7.09 7.68 11.96
CA ALA A 131 7.31 9.04 12.41
C ALA A 131 8.03 9.12 13.75
N ARG A 132 8.49 7.98 14.30
CA ARG A 132 9.11 7.86 15.63
C ARG A 132 10.27 8.85 15.83
N HIS A 133 11.06 9.06 14.77
CA HIS A 133 12.25 9.91 14.81
C HIS A 133 12.10 11.24 14.07
N LEU A 134 10.91 11.54 13.53
CA LEU A 134 10.66 12.79 12.83
C LEU A 134 10.38 13.92 13.82
N SER A 135 11.08 15.05 13.66
CA SER A 135 10.72 16.30 14.32
C SER A 135 9.32 16.78 13.90
N PHE A 136 8.70 17.63 14.72
CA PHE A 136 7.38 18.21 14.42
C PHE A 136 7.31 18.85 13.01
N GLY A 137 8.34 19.59 12.61
CA GLY A 137 8.41 20.20 11.29
C GLY A 137 8.54 19.17 10.16
N GLN A 138 9.23 18.05 10.38
CA GLN A 138 9.28 16.94 9.44
C GLN A 138 7.91 16.24 9.35
N ARG A 139 7.23 16.04 10.48
CA ARG A 139 5.89 15.44 10.54
C ARG A 139 4.86 16.22 9.71
N VAL A 140 4.84 17.55 9.85
CA VAL A 140 3.95 18.41 9.03
C VAL A 140 4.24 18.25 7.52
N ARG A 141 5.52 18.21 7.14
CA ARG A 141 5.94 18.06 5.73
C ARG A 141 5.58 16.69 5.17
N VAL A 142 5.83 15.61 5.91
CA VAL A 142 5.52 14.26 5.45
C VAL A 142 4.02 14.06 5.30
N VAL A 143 3.21 14.56 6.24
CA VAL A 143 1.74 14.50 6.13
C VAL A 143 1.25 15.27 4.91
N SER A 144 1.76 16.49 4.70
CA SER A 144 1.42 17.28 3.50
C SER A 144 1.78 16.54 2.22
N TRP A 145 2.95 15.89 2.18
CA TRP A 145 3.39 15.13 1.02
C TRP A 145 2.57 13.85 0.81
N ILE A 146 2.29 13.07 1.86
CA ILE A 146 1.45 11.86 1.80
C ILE A 146 0.06 12.20 1.23
N ARG A 147 -0.53 13.33 1.65
CA ARG A 147 -1.82 13.78 1.11
C ARG A 147 -1.73 14.08 -0.39
N GLN A 148 -0.64 14.70 -0.85
CA GLN A 148 -0.41 14.94 -2.27
C GLN A 148 -0.18 13.64 -3.04
N LEU A 149 0.58 12.70 -2.47
CA LEU A 149 0.79 11.36 -3.02
C LEU A 149 -0.54 10.62 -3.21
N LEU A 150 -1.35 10.52 -2.14
CA LEU A 150 -2.65 9.85 -2.19
C LEU A 150 -3.59 10.49 -3.22
N HIS A 151 -3.63 11.82 -3.27
CA HIS A 151 -4.41 12.55 -4.27
C HIS A 151 -3.92 12.25 -5.69
N ARG A 152 -2.60 12.25 -5.93
CA ARG A 152 -2.02 11.95 -7.25
C ARG A 152 -2.31 10.51 -7.65
N VAL A 153 -2.11 9.53 -6.78
CA VAL A 153 -2.42 8.13 -7.10
C VAL A 153 -3.91 7.94 -7.39
N GLY A 154 -4.79 8.54 -6.58
CA GLY A 154 -6.23 8.50 -6.82
C GLY A 154 -6.62 9.13 -8.16
N TYR A 155 -6.05 10.29 -8.49
CA TYR A 155 -6.27 10.96 -9.77
C TYR A 155 -5.80 10.09 -10.96
N GLU A 156 -4.57 9.58 -10.92
CA GLU A 156 -4.00 8.74 -11.97
C GLU A 156 -4.82 7.45 -12.16
N CYS A 157 -5.26 6.81 -11.08
CA CYS A 157 -6.14 5.63 -11.15
C CYS A 157 -7.47 5.97 -11.82
N ALA A 158 -8.11 7.08 -11.41
CA ALA A 158 -9.42 7.48 -11.94
C ALA A 158 -9.39 7.79 -13.44
N ILE A 159 -8.37 8.51 -13.93
CA ILE A 159 -8.25 8.83 -15.37
C ILE A 159 -7.94 7.59 -16.22
N ASN A 160 -7.35 6.55 -15.63
CA ASN A 160 -7.05 5.28 -16.27
C ASN A 160 -8.18 4.22 -16.07
N GLY A 161 -9.35 4.63 -15.56
CA GLY A 161 -10.53 3.77 -15.46
C GLY A 161 -10.65 2.97 -14.16
N LEU A 162 -9.69 3.07 -13.25
CA LEU A 162 -9.77 2.50 -11.90
C LEU A 162 -10.53 3.46 -10.98
N GLN A 163 -11.86 3.36 -11.01
CA GLN A 163 -12.73 4.16 -10.17
C GLN A 163 -12.83 3.57 -8.75
N ASN A 164 -13.04 4.44 -7.75
CA ASN A 164 -13.30 4.07 -6.35
C ASN A 164 -12.08 3.58 -5.54
N LEU A 165 -10.86 4.00 -5.88
CA LEU A 165 -9.71 3.78 -5.00
C LEU A 165 -9.90 4.50 -3.66
N VAL A 166 -10.08 3.74 -2.58
CA VAL A 166 -10.16 4.28 -1.22
C VAL A 166 -8.76 4.50 -0.69
N THR A 167 -8.41 5.73 -0.33
CA THR A 167 -7.09 6.07 0.19
C THR A 167 -7.12 6.40 1.68
N ARG A 168 -6.11 5.95 2.43
CA ARG A 168 -5.89 6.30 3.85
C ARG A 168 -4.42 6.43 4.16
N TYR A 169 -4.10 7.06 5.30
CA TYR A 169 -2.75 7.06 5.85
C TYR A 169 -2.74 6.88 7.37
N ALA A 170 -1.62 6.39 7.89
CA ALA A 170 -1.33 6.28 9.31
C ALA A 170 0.09 6.78 9.59
N LEU A 171 0.28 7.42 10.75
CA LEU A 171 1.60 7.78 11.28
C LEU A 171 1.83 6.93 12.53
N ILE A 172 3.04 6.42 12.68
CA ILE A 172 3.49 5.69 13.86
C ILE A 172 4.42 6.61 14.63
N ASP A 173 3.96 7.13 15.76
CA ASP A 173 4.72 8.02 16.62
C ASP A 173 5.52 7.24 17.68
N HIS A 174 5.06 6.03 18.03
CA HIS A 174 5.70 5.18 19.05
C HIS A 174 5.81 3.71 18.62
N ALA A 175 6.83 3.00 19.11
CA ALA A 175 7.08 1.60 18.74
C ALA A 175 5.93 0.66 19.14
N ASP A 176 5.25 0.94 20.26
CA ASP A 176 4.10 0.17 20.73
C ASP A 176 2.81 0.40 19.90
N GLU A 177 2.82 1.35 18.97
CA GLU A 177 1.75 1.56 17.99
C GLU A 177 1.89 0.67 16.76
N VAL A 178 3.07 0.07 16.51
CA VAL A 178 3.33 -0.77 15.33
C VAL A 178 2.36 -1.95 15.27
N PRO A 179 2.20 -2.80 16.30
CA PRO A 179 1.28 -3.94 16.22
C PRO A 179 -0.18 -3.50 16.08
N ARG A 180 -0.57 -2.40 16.76
CA ARG A 180 -1.92 -1.85 16.69
C ARG A 180 -2.25 -1.29 15.30
N THR A 181 -1.29 -0.65 14.66
CA THR A 181 -1.45 -0.10 13.31
C THR A 181 -1.51 -1.21 12.27
N ALA A 182 -0.68 -2.26 12.42
CA ALA A 182 -0.72 -3.45 11.57
C ALA A 182 -2.09 -4.16 11.64
N ALA A 183 -2.61 -4.40 12.84
CA ALA A 183 -3.94 -4.99 13.03
C ALA A 183 -5.05 -4.16 12.36
N ARG A 184 -5.02 -2.83 12.52
CA ARG A 184 -5.97 -1.93 11.83
C ARG A 184 -5.85 -1.97 10.31
N ALA A 185 -4.65 -2.20 9.77
CA ALA A 185 -4.47 -2.35 8.34
C ALA A 185 -5.14 -3.63 7.82
N VAL A 186 -5.13 -4.72 8.59
CA VAL A 186 -5.88 -5.95 8.31
C VAL A 186 -7.39 -5.70 8.30
N GLU A 187 -7.92 -5.04 9.33
CA GLU A 187 -9.35 -4.68 9.41
C GLU A 187 -9.80 -3.85 8.20
N TRP A 188 -9.00 -2.84 7.85
CA TRP A 188 -9.24 -1.98 6.70
C TRP A 188 -9.19 -2.74 5.37
N HIS A 189 -8.24 -3.66 5.22
CA HIS A 189 -8.16 -4.54 4.05
C HIS A 189 -9.43 -5.40 3.90
N ARG A 190 -9.95 -5.96 5.00
CA ARG A 190 -11.20 -6.74 5.01
C ARG A 190 -12.46 -5.91 4.73
N GLY A 191 -12.33 -4.62 4.48
CA GLY A 191 -13.46 -3.75 4.13
C GLY A 191 -14.28 -3.28 5.33
N HIS A 192 -13.81 -3.52 6.56
CA HIS A 192 -14.36 -2.80 7.70
C HIS A 192 -13.93 -1.35 7.58
N PRO A 193 -14.82 -0.37 7.86
CA PRO A 193 -14.35 0.97 8.10
C PRO A 193 -13.39 0.85 9.28
N ALA A 194 -12.09 0.96 9.03
CA ALA A 194 -11.16 1.10 10.12
C ALA A 194 -11.58 2.38 10.84
N ASP A 195 -12.22 2.26 11.99
CA ASP A 195 -12.34 3.36 12.94
C ASP A 195 -10.94 3.56 13.57
N GLY A 196 -10.01 3.97 12.71
CA GLY A 196 -8.74 4.60 13.06
C GLY A 196 -8.97 6.11 13.18
N PRO A 197 -8.11 6.81 13.94
CA PRO A 197 -8.45 8.08 14.55
C PRO A 197 -8.96 9.07 13.51
N VAL A 198 -10.17 9.60 13.75
CA VAL A 198 -10.52 10.95 13.28
C VAL A 198 -9.31 11.84 13.61
N PRO A 199 -8.81 12.66 12.66
CA PRO A 199 -7.71 13.56 12.97
C PRO A 199 -8.11 14.42 14.19
N GLN A 200 -7.53 14.13 15.35
CA GLN A 200 -7.60 15.01 16.51
C GLN A 200 -6.62 16.15 16.29
N VAL A 201 -6.95 17.00 15.33
CA VAL A 201 -6.59 18.40 15.39
C VAL A 201 -7.92 19.13 15.32
N PRO A 202 -8.33 19.86 16.36
CA PRO A 202 -9.46 20.76 16.25
C PRO A 202 -9.14 21.71 15.09
N LEU A 203 -9.93 21.67 14.02
CA LEU A 203 -9.99 22.81 13.11
C LEU A 203 -10.64 23.92 13.92
N SER A 204 -9.81 24.75 14.55
CA SER A 204 -10.26 26.06 15.00
C SER A 204 -10.91 26.75 13.79
N PRO A 205 -12.16 27.25 13.93
CA PRO A 205 -12.77 28.05 12.88
C PRO A 205 -11.94 29.31 12.73
N CYS A 206 -11.37 29.52 11.55
CA CYS A 206 -10.84 30.82 11.18
C CYS A 206 -12.03 31.67 10.71
N GLY A 207 -12.47 32.59 11.56
CA GLY A 207 -13.36 33.72 11.28
C GLY A 207 -12.99 34.85 12.24
N PRO A 208 -13.09 36.12 11.84
CA PRO A 208 -14.35 36.76 11.47
C PRO A 208 -14.64 36.83 9.96
#